data_AF-A0AAW2SW40-F1
#
_entry.id   AF-A0AAW2SW40-F1
#
_cell.length_a   1.000
_cell.length_b   1.000
_cell.length_c   1.000
_cell.angle_alpha   90.00
_cell.angle_beta   90.00
_cell.angle_gamma   90.00
#
_symmetry.space_group_name_H-M   'P 1'
#
loop_
_entity.id
_entity.type
_entity.pdbx_description
1 polymer ?
#
loop_
_entity_poly.entity_id
_entity_poly.type
_entity_poly.pdbx_seq_one_letter_code
_entity_poly.pdbx_strand_id
1 'polypeptide(L)'
;MVMNIKEKMKDNMNARRDLKIICNRPDLELDEHRPNVMPKAVYTLVKEQKRRVCKWIHGLKFHDGYLSNFTRCVDMMELWMHGMKSHNCYVFMQKFIPIAFHEMLLEHV
;
A
#
# COMPACT_ATOMS: atom_id res chain seq x y z
N MET A 1 -3.05 -3.37 -3.31
CA MET A 1 -3.64 -3.33 -1.95
C MET A 1 -2.79 -2.39 -1.10
N VAL A 2 -3.37 -1.42 -0.38
CA VAL A 2 -2.76 -0.17 0.15
C VAL A 2 -2.28 0.80 -0.92
N MET A 3 -1.13 0.59 -1.57
CA MET A 3 -0.57 1.56 -2.56
C MET A 3 -1.10 1.38 -4.00
N ASN A 4 -1.96 0.39 -4.26
CA ASN A 4 -2.63 0.14 -5.56
C ASN A 4 -1.83 0.54 -6.81
N ILE A 5 -0.81 -0.26 -7.15
CA ILE A 5 0.06 -0.08 -8.32
C ILE A 5 -0.46 -0.98 -9.44
N LYS A 6 -0.89 -0.38 -10.55
CA LYS A 6 -1.58 -1.10 -11.65
C LYS A 6 -0.80 -2.31 -12.17
N GLU A 7 0.52 -2.19 -12.34
CA GLU A 7 1.35 -3.21 -12.97
C GLU A 7 1.78 -4.35 -12.03
N LYS A 8 1.64 -4.19 -10.71
CA LYS A 8 2.06 -5.20 -9.70
C LYS A 8 0.90 -5.79 -8.90
N MET A 9 -0.34 -5.38 -9.19
CA MET A 9 -1.49 -5.85 -8.43
C MET A 9 -1.95 -7.22 -8.95
N LYS A 10 -2.13 -8.18 -8.03
CA LYS A 10 -2.75 -9.48 -8.33
C LYS A 10 -4.29 -9.46 -8.21
N ASP A 11 -4.87 -8.28 -7.97
CA ASP A 11 -6.31 -8.10 -7.87
C ASP A 11 -6.88 -7.92 -9.27
N ASN A 12 -7.66 -8.89 -9.71
CA ASN A 12 -8.28 -8.92 -11.03
C ASN A 12 -9.74 -9.38 -10.88
N MET A 13 -10.50 -9.32 -11.96
CA MET A 13 -11.92 -9.65 -11.98
C MET A 13 -12.20 -11.08 -11.47
N ASN A 14 -11.35 -12.05 -11.79
CA ASN A 14 -11.52 -13.42 -11.32
C ASN A 14 -11.24 -13.53 -9.82
N ALA A 15 -10.19 -12.87 -9.33
CA ALA A 15 -9.89 -12.79 -7.90
C ALA A 15 -11.04 -12.16 -7.11
N ARG A 16 -11.77 -11.20 -7.68
CA ARG A 16 -12.97 -10.61 -7.05
C ARG A 16 -14.19 -11.55 -7.06
N ARG A 17 -14.35 -12.38 -8.09
CA ARG A 17 -15.38 -13.44 -8.09
C ARG A 17 -15.06 -14.51 -7.05
N ASP A 18 -13.80 -14.91 -6.95
CA ASP A 18 -13.33 -15.86 -5.94
C ASP A 18 -13.52 -15.27 -4.53
N LEU A 19 -13.27 -13.96 -4.36
CA LEU A 19 -13.51 -13.25 -3.09
C LEU A 19 -14.97 -13.35 -2.67
N LYS A 20 -15.96 -13.19 -3.56
CA LYS A 20 -17.39 -13.37 -3.23
C LYS A 20 -17.72 -14.77 -2.72
N ILE A 21 -17.05 -15.80 -3.24
CA ILE A 21 -17.32 -17.20 -2.88
C ILE A 21 -16.58 -17.59 -1.59
N ILE A 22 -15.34 -17.14 -1.43
CA ILE A 22 -14.41 -17.62 -0.40
C ILE A 22 -14.38 -16.68 0.82
N CYS A 23 -14.69 -15.40 0.64
CA CYS A 23 -14.56 -14.36 1.66
C CYS A 23 -15.88 -13.62 1.88
N ASN A 24 -16.33 -13.51 3.13
CA ASN A 24 -17.50 -12.70 3.48
C ASN A 24 -17.12 -11.20 3.55
N ARG A 25 -16.91 -10.55 2.40
CA ARG A 25 -16.53 -9.12 2.30
C ARG A 25 -17.37 -8.40 1.23
N PRO A 26 -18.63 -8.04 1.54
CA PRO A 26 -19.56 -7.45 0.58
C PRO A 26 -19.06 -6.12 0.01
N ASP A 27 -18.34 -5.32 0.79
CA ASP A 27 -17.79 -4.02 0.37
C ASP A 27 -16.76 -4.10 -0.78
N LEU A 28 -16.25 -5.31 -1.05
CA LEU A 28 -15.25 -5.58 -2.09
C LEU A 28 -15.81 -6.41 -3.25
N GLU A 29 -17.07 -6.79 -3.22
CA GLU A 29 -17.70 -7.56 -4.30
C GLU A 29 -17.87 -6.71 -5.56
N LEU A 30 -17.93 -7.37 -6.72
CA LEU A 30 -18.23 -6.69 -7.97
C LEU A 30 -19.69 -6.23 -7.96
N ASP A 31 -19.92 -4.99 -8.37
CA ASP A 31 -21.27 -4.46 -8.56
C ASP A 31 -21.94 -5.18 -9.74
N GLU A 32 -23.08 -5.82 -9.49
CA GLU A 32 -23.85 -6.54 -10.51
C GLU A 32 -24.43 -5.58 -11.57
N HIS A 33 -24.65 -4.31 -11.21
CA HIS A 33 -25.09 -3.26 -12.13
C HIS A 33 -23.92 -2.61 -12.89
N ARG A 34 -22.70 -2.70 -12.35
CA ARG A 34 -21.48 -2.16 -12.95
C ARG A 34 -20.35 -3.18 -12.92
N PRO A 35 -20.45 -4.26 -13.73
CA PRO A 35 -19.49 -5.36 -13.69
C PRO A 35 -18.06 -4.96 -14.07
N ASN A 36 -17.85 -3.77 -14.66
CA ASN A 36 -16.51 -3.27 -15.01
C ASN A 36 -15.86 -2.42 -13.90
N VAL A 37 -16.54 -2.17 -12.78
CA VAL A 37 -16.03 -1.34 -11.68
C VAL A 37 -15.65 -2.22 -10.51
N MET A 38 -14.35 -2.29 -10.20
CA MET A 38 -13.85 -2.93 -8.99
C MET A 38 -13.84 -1.93 -7.84
N PRO A 39 -14.65 -2.12 -6.78
CA PRO A 39 -14.60 -1.24 -5.62
C PRO A 39 -13.22 -1.30 -4.95
N LYS A 40 -12.73 -0.13 -4.54
CA LYS A 40 -11.46 -0.03 -3.82
C LYS A 40 -11.70 -0.36 -2.36
N ALA A 41 -10.75 -1.07 -1.75
CA ALA A 41 -10.80 -1.31 -0.33
C ALA A 41 -10.63 -0.02 0.47
N VAL A 42 -11.28 0.06 1.62
CA VAL A 42 -11.26 1.23 2.54
C VAL A 42 -9.85 1.64 2.96
N TYR A 43 -8.91 0.71 3.03
CA TYR A 43 -7.50 0.96 3.35
C TYR A 43 -6.64 1.33 2.12
N THR A 44 -7.24 1.58 0.96
CA THR A 44 -6.49 1.98 -0.25
C THR A 44 -6.13 3.45 -0.15
N LEU A 45 -4.83 3.75 -0.23
CA LEU A 45 -4.35 5.13 -0.13
C LEU A 45 -4.72 5.93 -1.37
N VAL A 46 -5.24 7.14 -1.15
CA VAL A 46 -5.40 8.15 -2.20
C VAL A 46 -4.04 8.75 -2.58
N LYS A 47 -3.98 9.46 -3.72
CA LYS A 47 -2.71 9.98 -4.26
C LYS A 47 -1.94 10.85 -3.26
N GLU A 48 -2.63 11.73 -2.53
CA GLU A 48 -2.00 12.58 -1.51
C GLU A 48 -1.47 11.78 -0.32
N GLN A 49 -2.23 10.79 0.15
CA GLN A 49 -1.78 9.87 1.21
C GLN A 49 -0.54 9.09 0.79
N LYS A 50 -0.51 8.54 -0.44
CA LYS A 50 0.69 7.90 -1.00
C LYS A 50 1.87 8.86 -1.01
N ARG A 51 1.65 10.11 -1.44
CA ARG A 51 2.71 11.13 -1.48
C ARG A 51 3.24 11.46 -0.09
N ARG A 52 2.37 11.58 0.93
CA ARG A 52 2.80 11.76 2.33
C ARG A 52 3.69 10.58 2.75
N VAL A 53 3.21 9.35 2.60
CA VAL A 53 3.96 8.13 2.96
C VAL A 53 5.31 8.05 2.23
N CYS A 54 5.34 8.23 0.91
CA CYS A 54 6.59 8.21 0.14
C CYS A 54 7.58 9.30 0.58
N LYS A 55 7.12 10.53 0.84
CA LYS A 55 7.98 11.60 1.38
C LYS A 55 8.58 11.24 2.73
N TRP A 56 7.77 10.69 3.63
CA TRP A 56 8.24 10.28 4.95
C TRP A 56 9.28 9.18 4.85
N ILE A 57 9.03 8.14 4.06
CA ILE A 57 9.99 7.04 3.83
C ILE A 57 11.29 7.56 3.19
N HIS A 58 11.18 8.46 2.22
CA HIS A 58 12.34 9.12 1.61
C HIS A 58 13.13 9.96 2.63
N GLY A 59 12.47 10.51 3.64
CA GLY A 59 13.11 11.24 4.73
C GLY A 59 13.78 10.37 5.80
N LEU A 60 13.48 9.07 5.87
CA LEU A 60 14.02 8.18 6.89
C LEU A 60 15.54 7.99 6.72
N LYS A 61 16.29 8.48 7.70
CA LYS A 61 17.75 8.28 7.82
C LYS A 61 18.05 7.61 9.16
N PHE A 62 18.91 6.60 9.14
CA PHE A 62 19.37 5.88 10.32
C PHE A 62 20.86 6.14 10.52
N HIS A 63 21.27 6.40 11.75
CA HIS A 63 22.61 6.89 12.07
C HIS A 63 23.66 5.78 12.21
N ASP A 64 23.24 4.53 12.32
CA ASP A 64 24.03 3.38 12.78
C ASP A 64 24.08 2.21 11.79
N GLY A 65 23.57 2.39 10.57
CA GLY A 65 23.53 1.32 9.57
C GLY A 65 22.51 0.21 9.85
N TYR A 66 21.63 0.38 10.85
CA TYR A 66 20.53 -0.55 11.14
C TYR A 66 19.68 -0.89 9.90
N LEU A 67 19.51 0.11 9.03
CA LEU A 67 18.83 -0.02 7.75
C LEU A 67 19.62 0.70 6.66
N SER A 68 19.69 0.10 5.47
CA SER A 68 20.23 0.81 4.32
C SER A 68 19.31 1.95 3.91
N ASN A 69 19.88 2.98 3.28
CA ASN A 69 19.16 4.19 2.88
C ASN A 69 17.88 3.88 2.05
N PHE A 70 16.70 4.22 2.59
CA PHE A 70 15.41 4.02 1.94
C PHE A 70 15.14 4.99 0.79
N THR A 71 15.89 6.09 0.67
CA THR A 71 15.71 7.06 -0.43
C THR A 71 15.81 6.37 -1.80
N ARG A 72 16.72 5.41 -1.93
CA ARG A 72 16.93 4.64 -3.16
C ARG A 72 15.80 3.67 -3.49
N CYS A 73 14.92 3.42 -2.52
CA CYS A 73 13.83 2.47 -2.62
C CYS A 73 12.48 3.13 -2.88
N VAL A 74 12.42 4.47 -2.95
CA VAL A 74 11.17 5.22 -3.16
C VAL A 74 11.23 5.96 -4.48
N ASP A 75 10.23 5.72 -5.32
CA ASP A 75 10.01 6.50 -6.52
C ASP A 75 8.94 7.57 -6.21
N MET A 76 9.39 8.84 -6.25
CA MET A 76 8.55 10.00 -5.94
C MET A 76 7.66 10.44 -7.11
N MET A 77 7.91 9.95 -8.33
CA MET A 77 7.07 10.22 -9.50
C MET A 77 5.90 9.23 -9.54
N GLU A 78 6.19 7.94 -9.42
CA GLU A 78 5.19 6.87 -9.46
C GLU A 78 4.56 6.57 -8.08
N LEU A 79 5.07 7.20 -7.01
CA LEU A 79 4.57 7.09 -5.63
C LEU A 79 4.49 5.63 -5.14
N TRP A 80 5.58 4.90 -5.34
CA TRP A 80 5.71 3.50 -4.92
C TRP A 80 7.13 3.16 -4.50
N MET A 81 7.30 1.96 -3.94
CA MET A 81 8.57 1.49 -3.43
C MET A 81 9.07 0.29 -4.24
N HIS A 82 10.37 0.25 -4.50
CA HIS A 82 11.03 -0.87 -5.17
C HIS A 82 12.46 -1.10 -4.64
N GLY A 83 13.04 -2.27 -4.95
CA GLY A 83 14.47 -2.52 -4.70
C GLY A 83 14.88 -2.55 -3.22
N MET A 84 13.95 -2.72 -2.29
CA MET A 84 14.28 -2.91 -0.87
C MET A 84 14.90 -4.30 -0.65
N LYS A 85 15.97 -4.33 0.15
CA LYS A 85 16.54 -5.60 0.63
C LYS A 85 15.59 -6.27 1.62
N SER A 86 15.63 -7.60 1.70
CA SER A 86 14.74 -8.40 2.56
C SER A 86 14.72 -7.94 4.02
N HIS A 87 15.90 -7.61 4.59
CA HIS A 87 16.01 -7.06 5.95
C HIS A 87 15.22 -5.74 6.10
N ASN A 88 15.41 -4.80 5.19
CA ASN A 88 14.70 -3.54 5.20
C ASN A 88 13.19 -3.72 5.00
N CYS A 89 12.77 -4.64 4.13
CA CYS A 89 11.35 -4.99 3.97
C CYS A 89 10.76 -5.51 5.28
N TYR A 90 11.48 -6.42 5.95
CA TYR A 90 11.02 -6.99 7.21
C TYR A 90 10.83 -5.92 8.29
N VAL A 91 11.84 -5.06 8.49
CA VAL A 91 11.73 -3.97 9.47
C VAL A 91 10.66 -2.95 9.05
N PHE A 92 10.54 -2.65 7.75
CA PHE A 92 9.45 -1.81 7.21
C PHE A 92 8.07 -2.33 7.58
N MET A 93 7.83 -3.62 7.32
CA MET A 93 6.53 -4.23 7.62
C MET A 93 6.25 -4.29 9.12
N GLN A 94 7.24 -4.58 9.95
CA GLN A 94 7.07 -4.77 11.39
C GLN A 94 7.03 -3.48 12.19
N LYS A 95 7.84 -2.49 11.82
CA LYS A 95 8.07 -1.28 12.63
C LYS A 95 7.47 -0.03 12.00
N PHE A 96 7.59 0.11 10.68
CA PHE A 96 7.26 1.38 10.02
C PHE A 96 5.83 1.42 9.48
N ILE A 97 5.24 0.30 9.06
CA ILE A 97 3.83 0.25 8.66
C ILE A 97 2.91 0.75 9.79
N PRO A 98 2.99 0.24 11.04
CA PRO A 98 2.11 0.73 12.11
C PRO A 98 2.23 2.24 12.35
N ILE A 99 3.46 2.76 12.33
CA ILE A 99 3.74 4.19 12.50
C ILE A 99 3.16 5.01 11.34
N ALA A 100 3.39 4.58 10.10
CA ALA A 100 2.88 5.27 8.91
C ALA A 100 1.34 5.34 8.91
N PHE A 101 0.68 4.25 9.30
CA PHE A 101 -0.78 4.23 9.37
C PHE A 101 -1.32 5.07 10.54
N HIS A 102 -0.67 5.03 11.70
CA HIS A 102 -1.07 5.81 12.87
C HIS A 102 -0.87 7.31 12.66
N GLU A 103 0.35 7.73 12.31
CA GLU A 103 0.75 9.13 12.28
C GLU A 103 0.33 9.87 10.99
N MET A 104 0.08 9.13 9.90
CA MET A 104 -0.07 9.74 8.57
C MET A 104 -1.40 9.47 7.89
N LEU A 105 -2.17 8.47 8.35
CA LEU A 105 -3.36 7.98 7.65
C LEU A 105 -4.62 7.95 8.53
N LEU A 106 -4.50 7.96 9.86
CA LEU A 106 -5.63 8.18 10.76
C LEU A 106 -6.03 9.67 10.79
N GLU A 107 -6.64 10.15 9.72
CA GLU A 107 -7.47 11.37 9.74
C GLU A 107 -8.96 11.04 9.52
N HIS A 108 -9.34 9.76 9.54
CA HIS A 108 -10.74 9.32 9.43
C HIS A 108 -11.01 8.24 10.48
N VAL A 109 -11.46 8.69 11.65
CA VAL A 109 -12.42 7.97 12.51
C VAL A 109 -13.62 8.89 12.65
#